data_AF-A0A6P1DI04-F1
#
_entry.id   AF-A0A6P1DI04-F1
#
_cell.length_a   1.000
_cell.length_b   1.000
_cell.length_c   1.000
_cell.angle_alpha   90.00
_cell.angle_beta   90.00
_cell.angle_gamma   90.00
#
_symmetry.space_group_name_H-M   'P 1'
#
loop_
_entity.id
_entity.type
_entity.pdbx_description
1 polymer ?
#
loop_
_entity_poly.entity_id
_entity_poly.type
_entity_poly.pdbx_seq_one_letter_code
_entity_poly.pdbx_strand_id
1 'polypeptide(L)' 'MADADDRPEVRLVAHCRRCHGWLLSPRSVADGIGPTCAIRERAEQRAAAVDELALFDIAA' A
#
# COMPACT_ATOMS: atom_id res chain seq x y z
N MET A 1 6.09 37.37 24.70
CA MET A 1 6.81 36.88 23.51
C MET A 1 6.00 35.68 23.01
N ALA A 2 5.49 35.74 21.79
CA ALA A 2 4.78 34.60 21.20
C ALA A 2 5.83 33.64 20.64
N ASP A 3 5.78 32.39 21.08
CA ASP A 3 6.68 31.33 20.66
C ASP A 3 6.51 31.12 19.14
N ALA A 4 7.58 31.32 18.38
CA ALA A 4 7.55 31.29 16.91
C ALA A 4 7.36 29.89 16.32
N ASP A 5 7.09 28.89 17.17
CA ASP A 5 7.04 27.47 16.81
C ASP A 5 5.62 26.96 16.49
N ASP A 6 4.59 27.77 16.68
CA ASP A 6 3.19 27.43 16.36
C ASP A 6 2.90 27.53 14.85
N ARG A 7 3.68 26.81 14.04
CA ARG A 7 3.44 26.69 12.60
C ARG A 7 2.53 25.49 12.34
N PRO A 8 1.41 25.66 11.62
CA PRO A 8 0.54 24.54 11.29
C PRO A 8 1.29 23.53 10.42
N GLU A 9 1.41 22.29 10.90
CA GLU A 9 2.01 21.19 10.15
C GLU A 9 1.00 20.66 9.12
N VAL A 10 1.22 20.97 7.83
CA VAL A 10 0.42 20.42 6.74
C VAL A 10 0.89 19.01 6.43
N ARG A 11 0.03 18.01 6.67
CA ARG A 11 0.30 16.61 6.32
C ARG A 11 -0.55 16.18 5.14
N LEU A 12 0.10 15.64 4.11
CA LEU A 12 -0.61 14.99 3.00
C LEU A 12 -1.30 13.73 3.53
N VAL A 13 -2.59 13.61 3.26
CA VAL A 13 -3.39 12.43 3.57
C VAL A 13 -4.05 11.93 2.28
N ALA A 14 -4.07 10.62 2.12
CA ALA A 14 -4.71 9.96 0.99
C ALA A 14 -5.49 8.74 1.49
N HIS A 15 -6.40 8.24 0.67
CA HIS A 15 -7.06 6.97 0.92
C HIS A 15 -6.26 5.82 0.30
N CYS A 16 -6.17 4.70 1.01
CA CYS A 16 -5.66 3.45 0.48
C CYS A 16 -6.51 3.04 -0.73
N ARG A 17 -5.89 2.80 -1.88
CA ARG A 17 -6.59 2.38 -3.10
C ARG A 17 -7.39 1.07 -2.98
N ARG A 18 -7.14 0.27 -1.93
CA ARG A 18 -7.74 -1.05 -1.73
C ARG A 18 -8.81 -1.10 -0.65
N CYS A 19 -8.52 -0.58 0.54
CA CYS A 19 -9.45 -0.62 1.67
C CYS A 19 -10.09 0.74 1.99
N HIS A 20 -9.71 1.80 1.26
CA HIS A 20 -10.14 3.18 1.49
C HIS A 20 -9.84 3.74 2.89
N GLY A 21 -9.01 3.05 3.69
CA GLY A 21 -8.50 3.57 4.96
C GLY A 21 -7.53 4.73 4.75
N TRP A 22 -7.43 5.62 5.75
CA TRP A 22 -6.54 6.78 5.70
C TRP A 22 -5.06 6.39 5.75
N LEU A 23 -4.25 7.02 4.90
CA LEU A 23 -2.80 6.88 4.86
C LEU A 23 -2.17 8.10 5.54
N LEU A 24 -1.46 7.85 6.64
CA LEU A 24 -0.88 8.89 7.49
C LEU A 24 0.64 9.04 7.31
N SER A 25 1.32 8.02 6.81
CA SER A 25 2.75 8.08 6.54
C SER A 25 3.03 8.58 5.13
N PRO A 26 4.00 9.49 4.92
CA PRO A 26 4.32 10.03 3.60
C PRO A 26 4.64 8.94 2.56
N ARG A 27 5.30 7.86 2.98
CA ARG A 27 5.56 6.70 2.11
C ARG A 27 4.28 6.04 1.63
N SER A 28 3.34 5.73 2.53
CA SER A 28 2.07 5.11 2.12
C SER A 28 1.26 6.04 1.21
N VAL A 29 1.30 7.35 1.48
CA VAL A 29 0.63 8.37 0.64
C VAL A 29 1.23 8.39 -0.76
N ALA A 30 2.57 8.37 -0.89
CA ALA A 30 3.25 8.32 -2.18
C ALA A 30 2.96 7.02 -2.96
N ASP A 31 2.91 5.88 -2.26
CA ASP A 31 2.58 4.58 -2.86
C ASP A 31 1.07 4.41 -3.13
N GLY A 32 0.21 5.23 -2.51
CA GLY A 32 -1.25 5.12 -2.60
C GLY A 32 -1.85 3.87 -1.93
N ILE A 33 -1.06 3.14 -1.12
CA ILE A 33 -1.47 1.88 -0.50
C ILE A 33 -0.87 1.72 0.90
N GLY A 34 -1.69 1.25 1.85
CA GLY A 34 -1.23 0.98 3.21
C GLY A 34 -0.36 -0.28 3.31
N PRO A 35 0.51 -0.41 4.33
CA PRO A 35 1.48 -1.51 4.44
C PRO A 35 0.82 -2.90 4.46
N THR A 36 -0.28 -3.06 5.20
CA THR A 36 -1.04 -4.32 5.26
C THR A 36 -1.64 -4.68 3.90
N CYS A 37 -2.19 -3.69 3.18
CA CYS A 37 -2.77 -3.91 1.86
C CYS A 37 -1.68 -4.24 0.83
N ALA A 38 -0.51 -3.59 0.90
CA ALA A 38 0.62 -3.85 0.02
C ALA A 38 1.18 -5.27 0.21
N ILE A 39 1.28 -5.76 1.46
CA ILE A 39 1.70 -7.14 1.74
C ILE A 39 0.72 -8.14 1.11
N ARG A 40 -0.60 -7.91 1.29
CA ARG A 40 -1.62 -8.79 0.72
C ARG A 40 -1.61 -8.80 -0.80
N GLU A 41 -1.51 -7.63 -1.43
CA GLU A 41 -1.46 -7.51 -2.89
C GLU A 41 -0.23 -8.23 -3.47
N ARG A 42 0.94 -8.12 -2.84
CA ARG A 42 2.14 -8.87 -3.25
C ARG A 42 1.95 -10.38 -3.09
N ALA A 43 1.26 -10.83 -2.05
CA ALA A 43 0.98 -12.26 -1.86
C ALA A 43 0.04 -12.77 -2.97
N GLU A 44 -0.98 -12.00 -3.34
CA GLU A 44 -1.90 -12.34 -4.44
C GLU A 44 -1.19 -12.38 -5.79
N GLN A 45 -0.33 -11.40 -6.09
CA GLN A 45 0.48 -11.40 -7.31
C GLN A 45 1.39 -12.65 -7.40
N ARG A 46 1.99 -13.05 -6.28
CA ARG A 46 2.82 -14.27 -6.23
C ARG A 46 1.98 -15.52 -6.43
N ALA A 47 0.79 -15.60 -5.82
CA ALA A 47 -0.10 -16.74 -5.99
C ALA A 47 -0.58 -16.87 -7.46
N ALA A 48 -0.95 -15.75 -8.09
CA ALA A 48 -1.32 -15.74 -9.51
C ALA A 48 -0.18 -16.22 -10.41
N ALA A 49 1.06 -15.82 -10.14
CA ALA A 49 2.23 -16.26 -10.90
C ALA A 49 2.52 -17.76 -10.77
N VAL A 50 2.20 -18.39 -9.63
CA VAL A 50 2.37 -19.84 -9.42
C VAL A 50 1.30 -20.64 -10.18
N ASP A 51 0.07 -20.14 -10.22
CA ASP A 51 -1.04 -20.79 -10.94
C ASP A 51 -0.77 -20.91 -12.46
N GLU A 52 -0.16 -19.88 -13.05
CA GLU A 52 0.25 -19.89 -14.47
C GLU A 52 1.31 -20.96 -14.79
N LEU A 53 2.22 -21.26 -13.85
CA LEU A 53 3.28 -22.26 -14.05
C LEU A 53 2.75 -23.70 -13.90
N ALA A 54 1.82 -23.94 -12.96
CA ALA A 54 1.31 -25.28 -12.66
C ALA A 54 0.41 -25.88 -13.76
N LEU A 55 -0.21 -25.04 -14.60
CA LEU A 55 -1.10 -25.49 -15.67
C LEU A 55 -0.39 -26.26 -16.79
N PHE A 56 0.89 -26.00 -17.02
CA PHE A 56 1.67 -26.66 -18.08
C PHE A 56 2.33 -27.98 -17.64
N ASP A 57 2.37 -28.29 -16.33
CA ASP A 57 3.09 -29.46 -15.79
C ASP A 57 2.20 -30.70 -15.57
N ILE A 58 0.87 -30.62 -15.74
CA ILE A 58 -0.07 -31.72 -15.39
C ILE A 58 -0.42 -32.62 -16.61
N ALA A 59 0.06 -32.30 -17.82
CA ALA A 59 -0.19 -33.09 -19.03
C ALA A 59 1.04 -33.92 -19.45
N ALA A 60 1.35 -34.99 -18.71
CA ALA A 60 2.33 -36.01 -19.10
C ALA A 60 1.84 -37.42 -18.72
#